data_AF-A0A955PYQ6-F1
#
_entry.id   AF-A0A955PYQ6-F1
#
_cell.length_a   1.000
_cell.length_b   1.000
_cell.length_c   1.000
_cell.angle_alpha   90.00
_cell.angle_beta   90.00
_cell.angle_gamma   90.00
#
_symmetry.space_group_name_H-M   'P 1'
#
loop_
_entity.id
_entity.type
_entity.pdbx_description
1 polymer ?
#
loop_
_entity_poly.entity_id
_entity_poly.type
_entity_poly.pdbx_seq_one_letter_code
_entity_poly.pdbx_strand_id
1 'polypeptide(L)' 'MLLGRACSPQAFSSPQAKDRILVWPLQDGGLITYEQPDGRLIHTLNTPAGFSRKLAQLGITLIKTKNFDKE' A
#
# COMPACT_ATOMS: atom_id res chain seq x y z
N MET A 1 -5.87 6.88 -10.48
CA MET A 1 -5.57 6.74 -9.03
C MET A 1 -6.89 6.45 -8.32
N LEU A 2 -6.99 5.31 -7.63
CA LEU A 2 -8.25 4.86 -7.01
C LEU A 2 -8.62 5.68 -5.76
N LEU A 3 -7.61 6.14 -5.02
CA LEU A 3 -7.78 7.03 -3.88
C LEU A 3 -7.60 8.48 -4.34
N GLY A 4 -8.37 9.40 -3.77
CA GLY A 4 -8.25 10.82 -4.07
C GLY A 4 -6.86 11.38 -3.70
N ARG A 5 -6.52 12.56 -4.22
CA ARG A 5 -5.20 13.19 -4.07
C ARG A 5 -4.76 13.45 -2.61
N ALA A 6 -5.69 13.43 -1.67
CA ALA A 6 -5.41 13.61 -0.24
C ALA A 6 -4.71 12.40 0.41
N CYS A 7 -4.72 11.23 -0.24
CA CYS A 7 -4.13 10.01 0.30
C CYS A 7 -2.78 9.74 -0.36
N SER A 8 -1.69 9.99 0.36
CA SER A 8 -0.33 9.66 -0.10
C SER A 8 0.04 8.21 0.24
N PRO A 9 0.58 7.43 -0.72
CA PRO A 9 1.05 6.08 -0.42
C PRO A 9 2.38 6.11 0.31
N GLN A 10 2.64 5.02 1.04
CA GLN A 10 4.00 4.61 1.34
C GLN A 10 4.51 3.76 0.18
N ALA A 11 5.64 4.14 -0.41
CA ALA A 11 6.22 3.44 -1.55
C ALA A 11 7.35 2.50 -1.11
N PHE A 12 7.37 1.28 -1.65
CA PHE A 12 8.32 0.24 -1.32
C PHE A 12 8.84 -0.47 -2.57
N SER A 13 10.04 -1.01 -2.46
CA SER A 13 10.58 -2.06 -3.34
C SER A 13 10.78 -3.32 -2.51
N SER A 14 10.48 -4.49 -3.07
CA SER A 14 10.60 -5.77 -2.40
C SER A 14 11.25 -6.78 -3.35
N PRO A 15 12.21 -7.60 -2.92
CA PRO A 15 12.74 -8.69 -3.75
C PRO A 15 11.66 -9.70 -4.16
N GLN A 16 10.52 -9.74 -3.47
CA GLN A 16 9.38 -10.62 -3.76
C GLN A 16 8.40 -10.03 -4.78
N ALA A 17 8.67 -8.84 -5.31
CA ALA A 17 7.88 -8.20 -6.35
C ALA A 17 8.78 -7.54 -7.40
N LYS A 18 8.43 -7.76 -8.68
CA LYS A 18 9.13 -7.11 -9.79
C LYS A 18 8.85 -5.61 -9.84
N ASP A 19 7.59 -5.25 -9.61
CA ASP A 19 7.07 -3.90 -9.80
C ASP A 19 7.12 -3.11 -8.49
N ARG A 20 7.19 -1.78 -8.58
CA ARG A 20 7.17 -0.90 -7.40
C ARG A 20 5.84 -1.05 -6.67
N ILE A 21 5.86 -1.07 -5.35
CA ILE A 21 4.68 -1.29 -4.52
C ILE A 21 4.30 0.04 -3.85
N LEU A 22 3.04 0.43 -3.99
CA LEU A 22 2.45 1.55 -3.28
C LEU A 22 1.41 1.02 -2.29
N VAL A 23 1.54 1.41 -1.03
CA VAL A 23 0.70 0.90 0.06
C VAL A 23 -0.02 2.05 0.75
N TRP A 24 -1.34 1.89 0.90
CA TRP A 24 -2.15 2.73 1.77
C TRP A 24 -2.77 1.85 2.87
N PRO A 25 -2.33 2.00 4.14
CA PRO A 25 -3.09 1.44 5.24
C PRO A 25 -4.44 2.17 5.35
N LEU A 26 -5.51 1.40 5.51
CA LEU A 26 -6.87 1.90 5.72
C LEU A 26 -7.37 1.32 7.04
N GLN A 27 -8.44 1.89 7.61
CA GLN A 27 -8.99 1.46 8.90
C GLN A 27 -9.27 -0.06 8.92
N ASP A 28 -9.87 -0.59 7.86
CA ASP A 28 -10.29 -2.00 7.76
C ASP A 28 -9.44 -2.80 6.76
N GLY A 29 -8.14 -2.50 6.71
CA GLY A 29 -7.16 -3.25 5.91
C GLY A 29 -6.25 -2.33 5.13
N GLY A 30 -6.27 -2.44 3.80
CA GLY A 30 -5.45 -1.55 2.99
C GLY A 30 -5.44 -1.83 1.51
N LEU A 31 -4.98 -0.83 0.77
CA LEU A 31 -4.77 -0.91 -0.65
C LEU A 31 -3.29 -1.19 -0.92
N ILE A 32 -3.02 -2.24 -1.68
CA ILE A 32 -1.70 -2.52 -2.24
C ILE A 32 -1.79 -2.33 -3.74
N THR A 33 -0.91 -1.53 -4.29
CA THR A 33 -0.85 -1.25 -5.72
C THR A 33 0.53 -1.60 -6.25
N TYR A 34 0.57 -2.30 -7.39
CA TYR A 34 1.79 -2.49 -8.16
C TYR A 34 1.82 -1.47 -9.30
N GLU A 35 2.88 -0.69 -9.39
CA GLU A 35 3.16 0.25 -10.47
C GLU A 35 4.11 -0.40 -11.47
N GLN A 36 3.58 -0.69 -12.66
CA GLN A 36 4.32 -1.32 -13.74
C GLN A 36 5.21 -0.27 -14.47
N PRO A 37 6.28 -0.69 -15.16
CA PRO A 37 7.17 0.23 -15.88
C PRO A 37 6.50 1.10 -16.96
N ASP A 38 5.36 0.68 -17.49
CA ASP A 38 4.57 1.43 -18.48
C ASP A 38 3.56 2.41 -17.83
N GLY A 39 3.61 2.57 -16.51
CA GLY A 39 2.75 3.45 -15.73
C GLY A 39 1.37 2.86 -15.39
N ARG A 40 1.10 1.60 -15.76
CA ARG A 40 -0.13 0.92 -15.33
C ARG A 40 -0.10 0.64 -13.83
N LEU A 41 -1.26 0.75 -13.20
CA LEU A 41 -1.45 0.48 -11.78
C LEU A 41 -2.39 -0.71 -11.60
N ILE A 42 -1.92 -1.74 -10.90
CA ILE A 42 -2.73 -2.90 -10.51
C ILE A 42 -3.07 -2.77 -9.04
N HIS A 43 -4.36 -2.60 -8.75
CA HIS A 43 -4.87 -2.31 -7.41
C HIS A 43 -5.48 -3.56 -6.77
N THR A 44 -5.12 -3.83 -5.51
CA THR A 44 -5.78 -4.85 -4.69
C THR A 44 -6.21 -4.23 -3.37
N LEU A 45 -7.53 -4.12 -3.17
CA LEU A 45 -8.11 -3.77 -1.87
C LEU A 45 -8.19 -5.04 -1.01
N ASN A 46 -7.61 -5.00 0.18
CA ASN A 46 -7.49 -6.16 1.05
C ASN A 46 -8.30 -5.96 2.34
N THR A 47 -8.87 -7.05 2.83
CA THR A 47 -9.34 -7.16 4.23
C THR A 47 -8.14 -7.04 5.19
N PRO A 48 -8.36 -6.83 6.51
CA PRO A 48 -7.25 -6.67 7.46
C PRO A 48 -6.30 -7.88 7.47
N ALA A 49 -6.85 -9.10 7.49
CA ALA A 49 -6.06 -10.32 7.48
C ALA A 49 -5.32 -10.52 6.15
N GLY A 50 -5.95 -10.22 5.02
CA GLY A 50 -5.32 -10.29 3.70
C GLY A 50 -4.17 -9.30 3.56
N PHE A 51 -4.38 -8.08 4.05
CA PHE A 51 -3.40 -7.00 4.02
C PHE A 51 -2.15 -7.35 4.83
N SER A 52 -2.31 -7.71 6.10
CA SER A 52 -1.20 -8.11 6.97
C SER A 52 -0.42 -9.30 6.42
N ARG A 53 -1.12 -10.32 5.91
CA ARG A 53 -0.47 -11.48 5.27
C ARG A 53 0.35 -11.06 4.04
N LYS A 54 -0.19 -10.18 3.20
CA LYS A 54 0.49 -9.74 1.97
C LYS A 54 1.71 -8.88 2.28
N LEU A 55 1.64 -8.00 3.28
CA LEU A 55 2.80 -7.22 3.74
C LEU A 55 3.92 -8.12 4.24
N ALA A 56 3.59 -9.14 5.04
CA ALA A 56 4.56 -10.13 5.51
C ALA A 56 5.22 -10.90 4.36
N GLN A 57 4.44 -11.33 3.36
CA GLN A 57 4.97 -12.00 2.15
C GLN A 57 5.92 -11.11 1.34
N LEU A 58 5.69 -9.80 1.36
CA LEU A 58 6.50 -8.80 0.65
C LEU A 58 7.68 -8.30 1.49
N GLY A 59 7.80 -8.72 2.75
CA GLY A 59 8.82 -8.21 3.68
C GLY A 59 8.68 -6.71 3.98
N ILE A 60 7.46 -6.17 3.88
CA ILE A 60 7.20 -4.73 4.06
C ILE A 60 6.75 -4.45 5.50
N THR A 61 7.46 -3.53 6.15
CA THR A 61 7.05 -2.95 7.44
C THR A 61 6.58 -1.52 7.21
N LEU A 62 5.34 -1.23 7.58
CA LEU A 62 4.79 0.12 7.46
C LEU A 62 5.42 1.06 8.47
N ILE A 63 5.74 2.27 8.01
CA ILE A 63 6.16 3.34 8.89
C ILE A 63 4.88 3.98 9.43
N LYS A 64 4.71 4.00 10.76
CA LYS A 64 3.63 4.79 11.36
C LYS A 64 3.87 6.25 11.04
N THR A 65 3.12 6.79 10.08
CA THR A 65 3.03 8.22 9.89
C THR A 65 2.19 8.77 11.03
N LYS A 66 2.66 9.79 11.76
CA LYS A 66 1.81 10.50 12.72
C LYS A 66 0.62 11.05 11.95
N ASN A 67 -0.58 10.53 12.20
CA ASN A 67 -1.78 11.20 11.74
C ASN A 67 -1.89 12.50 12.55
N PHE A 68 -1.98 13.63 11.86
CA PHE A 68 -2.56 14.81 12.48
C PHE A 68 -4.04 14.48 12.67
N ASP A 69 -4.36 13.97 13.84
CA ASP A 69 -5.73 13.91 14.32
C ASP A 69 -6.26 15.36 14.27
N LYS A 70 -7.29 15.58 13.46
CA LYS A 70 -8.07 16.81 13.58
C LYS A 70 -8.94 16.65 14.82
N GLU A 71 -8.64 17.46 15.82
CA GLU A 71 -9.58 17.86 16.89
C GLU A 71 -10.93 18.33 16.31
#